data_AF-A0A2H3BPK8-F1
#
_entry.id   AF-A0A2H3BPK8-F1
#
_cell.length_a   1.000
_cell.length_b   1.000
_cell.length_c   1.000
_cell.angle_alpha   90.00
_cell.angle_beta   90.00
_cell.angle_gamma   90.00
#
_symmetry.space_group_name_H-M   'P 1'
#
loop_
_entity.id
_entity.type
_entity.pdbx_description
1 polymer ?
#
loop_
_entity_poly.entity_id
_entity_poly.type
_entity_poly.pdbx_seq_one_letter_code
_entity_poly.pdbx_strand_id
1 'polypeptide(L)' 'TYKGAGEPMNIDVAKLRTEGRCFRCHEKGHMGKDCPKKKDFRDIRSVVTAEQEQMKEK' A
#
# COMPACT_ATOMS: atom_id res chain seq x y z
N THR A 1 -23.43 -18.10 2.05
CA THR A 1 -23.18 -16.69 1.67
C THR A 1 -22.91 -15.91 2.94
N TYR A 2 -21.80 -15.18 3.01
CA TYR A 2 -21.37 -14.43 4.19
C TYR A 2 -22.44 -13.41 4.60
N LYS A 3 -22.94 -13.50 5.84
CA LYS A 3 -24.03 -12.68 6.41
C LYS A 3 -23.52 -11.50 7.27
N GLY A 4 -22.30 -11.02 7.02
CA GLY A 4 -21.79 -9.84 7.71
C GLY A 4 -22.53 -8.58 7.23
N ALA A 5 -23.00 -7.76 8.16
CA ALA A 5 -23.82 -6.58 7.90
C ALA A 5 -23.03 -5.43 7.27
N GLY A 6 -22.41 -5.63 6.10
CA GLY A 6 -21.71 -4.57 5.34
C GLY A 6 -20.67 -3.77 6.14
N GLU A 7 -20.25 -4.29 7.30
CA GLU A 7 -19.43 -3.54 8.23
C GLU A 7 -18.07 -3.37 7.56
N PRO A 8 -17.55 -2.14 7.43
CA PRO A 8 -16.30 -1.91 6.76
C PRO A 8 -15.24 -2.70 7.50
N MET A 9 -14.51 -3.54 6.75
CA MET A 9 -13.38 -4.29 7.28
C MET A 9 -12.56 -3.34 8.14
N ASN A 10 -12.35 -3.67 9.43
CA ASN A 10 -11.66 -2.87 10.45
C ASN A 10 -10.20 -2.62 10.04
N ILE A 11 -10.02 -1.82 8.99
CA ILE A 11 -8.73 -1.50 8.41
C ILE A 11 -8.44 -0.10 8.89
N ASP A 12 -7.36 0.02 9.67
CA ASP A 12 -6.84 1.29 10.16
C ASP A 12 -6.70 2.34 9.05
N VAL A 13 -6.66 1.93 7.78
CA VAL A 13 -6.72 2.78 6.58
C VAL A 13 -7.89 3.78 6.58
N ALA A 14 -9.10 3.42 6.99
CA ALA A 14 -10.22 4.38 7.02
C ALA A 14 -9.96 5.51 8.03
N LYS A 15 -9.43 5.14 9.20
CA LYS A 15 -9.05 6.05 10.27
C LYS A 15 -7.82 6.90 9.89
N LEU A 16 -6.78 6.29 9.33
CA LEU A 16 -5.59 6.97 8.83
C LEU A 16 -5.94 7.98 7.73
N ARG A 17 -6.90 7.66 6.85
CA ARG A 17 -7.37 8.57 5.79
C ARG A 17 -8.09 9.79 6.36
N THR A 18 -8.96 9.59 7.36
CA THR A 18 -9.69 10.69 8.02
C THR A 18 -8.76 11.58 8.84
N GLU A 19 -7.71 11.02 9.44
CA GLU A 19 -6.73 11.76 10.23
C GLU A 19 -5.56 12.35 9.40
N GLY A 20 -5.56 12.11 8.08
CA GLY A 20 -4.50 12.57 7.17
C GLY A 20 -3.13 11.95 7.47
N ARG A 21 -3.12 10.73 7.99
CA ARG A 21 -1.92 9.96 8.30
C ARG A 21 -1.52 9.08 7.13
N CYS A 22 -0.23 8.96 6.91
CA CYS A 22 0.36 8.09 5.92
C CYS A 22 -0.01 6.63 6.19
N PHE A 23 -0.51 5.93 5.18
CA PHE A 23 -0.86 4.50 5.30
C PHE A 23 0.33 3.56 5.48
N ARG A 24 1.57 4.06 5.31
CA ARG A 24 2.80 3.26 5.43
C ARG A 24 3.52 3.47 6.77
N CYS A 25 3.59 4.69 7.27
CA CYS A 25 4.32 5.01 8.52
C CYS A 25 3.45 5.66 9.61
N HIS A 26 2.16 5.93 9.32
CA HIS A 26 1.20 6.56 10.23
C HIS A 26 1.58 7.98 10.70
N GLU A 27 2.51 8.64 10.03
CA GLU A 27 2.85 10.05 10.29
C GLU A 27 1.94 10.99 9.47
N LYS A 28 1.70 12.20 9.96
CA LYS A 28 0.89 13.22 9.26
C LYS A 28 1.74 13.99 8.24
N GLY A 29 1.07 14.66 7.30
CA GLY A 29 1.70 15.60 6.36
C GLY A 29 2.11 14.99 5.02
N HIS A 30 2.05 13.67 4.87
CA HIS A 30 2.27 12.98 3.59
C HIS A 30 1.37 11.74 3.50
N MET A 31 1.09 11.28 2.28
CA MET A 31 0.38 10.01 2.05
C MET A 31 1.36 8.88 1.71
N GLY A 32 0.90 7.62 1.65
CA GLY A 32 1.76 6.47 1.34
C GLY A 32 2.60 6.65 0.06
N LYS A 33 2.05 7.37 -0.93
CA LYS A 33 2.73 7.77 -2.18
C LYS A 33 3.89 8.73 -1.99
N ASP A 34 3.94 9.47 -0.90
CA ASP A 34 4.93 10.51 -0.57
C ASP A 34 5.73 10.14 0.68
N CYS A 35 5.52 8.94 1.21
CA CYS A 35 6.21 8.48 2.41
C CYS A 35 7.73 8.47 2.22
N PRO A 36 8.50 9.15 3.07
CA PRO A 36 9.96 9.10 2.97
C PRO A 36 10.51 7.70 3.27
N LYS A 37 9.75 6.87 4.01
CA LYS A 37 10.05 5.46 4.31
C LYS A 37 9.64 4.49 3.19
N LYS A 38 9.62 4.93 1.93
CA LYS A 38 9.23 4.13 0.74
C LYS A 38 10.06 2.86 0.55
N LYS A 39 11.29 2.80 1.06
CA LYS A 39 12.25 1.72 0.76
C LYS A 39 11.84 0.34 1.27
N ASP A 40 10.98 0.27 2.27
CA ASP A 40 10.66 -1.01 2.91
C ASP A 40 9.51 -1.77 2.21
N PHE A 41 8.73 -1.09 1.36
CA PHE A 41 7.61 -1.70 0.65
C PHE A 41 8.02 -2.01 -0.79
N ARG A 42 8.36 -3.28 -1.07
CA ARG A 42 8.52 -3.76 -2.44
C ARG A 42 7.15 -3.80 -3.10
N ASP A 43 6.84 -2.79 -3.91
CA ASP A 43 5.64 -2.79 -4.74
C ASP A 43 5.70 -4.00 -5.69
N ILE A 44 4.62 -4.79 -5.74
CA ILE A 44 4.50 -5.99 -6.59
C ILE A 44 4.88 -5.74 -8.06
N ARG A 45 4.63 -4.53 -8.56
CA ARG A 45 4.97 -4.10 -9.92
C ARG A 45 6.48 -4.12 -10.17
N SER A 46 7.29 -3.78 -9.17
CA SER A 46 8.74 -3.75 -9.26
C SER A 46 9.34 -5.15 -9.39
N VAL A 47 8.71 -6.15 -8.76
CA VAL A 47 9.11 -7.56 -8.88
C VAL A 47 8.79 -8.07 -10.28
N VAL A 48 7.59 -7.77 -10.78
CA VAL A 48 7.17 -8.18 -12.13
C VAL A 48 8.07 -7.55 -13.19
N THR A 49 8.42 -6.25 -13.08
CA THR A 49 9.31 -5.62 -14.07
C THR A 49 10.70 -6.24 -14.10
N ALA A 50 11.26 -6.60 -12.94
CA ALA A 50 12.60 -7.21 -12.86
C ALA A 50 12.66 -8.62 -13.47
N GLU A 51 11.58 -9.39 -13.41
CA GLU A 51 11.48 -10.69 -14.10
C GLU A 51 11.25 -10.55 -15.61
N GLN A 52 10.45 -9.56 -16.02
CA GLN A 52 10.14 -9.32 -17.44
C GLN A 52 11.39 -8.90 -18.23
N GLU A 53 12.31 -8.14 -17.63
CA GLU A 53 13.58 -7.76 -18.25
C GLU A 53 14.54 -8.95 -18.42
N GLN A 54 14.59 -9.87 -17.45
CA GLN A 54 15.38 -11.11 -17.54
C GLN A 54 14.88 -12.06 -18.64
N MET A 55 13.58 -12.05 -18.96
CA MET A 55 13.03 -12.87 -20.05
C MET A 55 13.29 -12.26 -21.43
N LYS A 56 13.53 -10.95 -21.52
CA LYS A 56 13.78 -10.25 -22.81
C LYS A 56 15.25 -10.36 -23.26
N GLU A 57 16.17 -10.60 -22.34
CA GLU A 57 17.60 -10.80 -22.62
C GLU A 57 17.96 -12.26 -22.94
N LYS A 58 16.97 -13.16 -23.02
CA LYS A 58 17.15 -14.59 -23.30
C LYS A 58 16.62 -14.99 -24.67
#